data_AF-A0A2X2BZI9-F1
#
_entry.id   AF-A0A2X2BZI9-F1
#
_cell.length_a   1.000
_cell.length_b   1.000
_cell.length_c   1.000
_cell.angle_alpha   90.00
_cell.angle_beta   90.00
_cell.angle_gamma   90.00
#
_symmetry.space_group_name_H-M   'P 1'
#
loop_
_entity.id
_entity.type
_entity.pdbx_description
1 polymer ?
#
loop_
_entity_poly.entity_id
_entity_poly.type
_entity_poly.pdbx_seq_one_letter_code
_entity_poly.pdbx_strand_id
1 'polypeptide(L)'
;MVTEGRGLKPNRKDTARSKQRAVNMDEMSTATMLKEEHIPRPPYPRLGECYRLLAKALDTKASNRHVDQLARQGDFDWQLLENLQHELIEAPLSSRINAQFGQFVASAVETLQQSYVQLIKTVALDSLTREQALPILAEHFLAPYLGSFFLQMHKAIPSPPLAQLLNEQHHPVEVTLAWLEHELEIAPNHLGQQLYPGASGENKNGREAIRRWRQGKQLPDLQSIALLYQKLQAQFTARPFLLRAFTEWLIVARALAVFEDTASGFVRLRHCLLQQVLSDIPIIDIGVLLSKLNIQAAEHKRELVESGLLLFEQLRPTTEKFLGDQARTRYALDQFRLLLGHRDPDGISTYFLEWLEGRWHVLAGQLKVALLHFEQAADLALYRSGQNQKDILREALLLAAYLGKRPLYKRLKHRALVMGVSYLPGWEESVASDNELNLIRNNFTLKFPERGRFVDPMPEFSALH
;
A
#
# COMPACT_ATOMS: atom_id res chain seq x y z
N MET A 1 28.65 -27.35 64.98
CA MET A 1 27.81 -26.81 66.07
C MET A 1 27.66 -25.30 65.87
N VAL A 2 26.41 -24.85 65.73
CA VAL A 2 25.86 -23.56 66.22
C VAL A 2 26.47 -22.28 65.60
N THR A 3 25.91 -21.74 64.50
CA THR A 3 24.84 -20.70 64.43
C THR A 3 25.17 -19.38 65.12
N GLU A 4 25.17 -18.27 64.36
CA GLU A 4 24.35 -17.09 64.69
C GLU A 4 24.32 -16.10 63.51
N GLY A 5 23.15 -15.98 62.89
CA GLY A 5 22.82 -14.94 61.93
C GLY A 5 22.16 -13.76 62.64
N ARG A 6 22.72 -12.55 62.48
CA ARG A 6 22.05 -11.31 62.89
C ARG A 6 21.09 -10.85 61.80
N GLY A 7 19.81 -10.87 62.12
CA GLY A 7 18.73 -10.34 61.27
C GLY A 7 18.75 -8.81 61.19
N LEU A 8 18.78 -8.29 59.98
CA LEU A 8 18.44 -6.91 59.64
C LEU A 8 16.93 -6.83 59.41
N LYS A 9 16.22 -6.05 60.24
CA LYS A 9 14.80 -5.71 60.01
C LYS A 9 14.67 -4.79 58.80
N PRO A 10 13.77 -5.06 57.83
CA PRO A 10 13.56 -4.16 56.71
C PRO A 10 12.77 -2.91 57.13
N ASN A 11 13.23 -1.78 56.62
CA ASN A 11 12.76 -0.43 56.88
C ASN A 11 11.35 -0.22 56.27
N ARG A 12 10.34 0.09 57.10
CA ARG A 12 8.92 0.26 56.68
C ARG A 12 8.69 1.36 55.62
N LYS A 13 9.67 2.23 55.36
CA LYS A 13 9.59 3.28 54.31
C LYS A 13 9.87 2.77 52.89
N ASP A 14 10.58 1.65 52.74
CA ASP A 14 10.88 1.09 51.41
C ASP A 14 9.72 0.25 50.85
N THR A 15 8.89 -0.31 51.73
CA THR A 15 7.73 -1.13 51.34
C THR A 15 6.57 -0.30 50.80
N ALA A 16 6.44 0.98 51.21
CA ALA A 16 5.42 1.89 50.67
C ALA A 16 5.82 2.42 49.29
N ARG A 17 7.11 2.76 49.08
CA ARG A 17 7.64 3.17 47.78
C ARG A 17 7.68 2.02 46.77
N SER A 18 7.91 0.78 47.20
CA SER A 18 7.86 -0.39 46.31
C SER A 18 6.43 -0.75 45.90
N LYS A 19 5.43 -0.57 46.78
CA LYS A 19 4.02 -0.76 46.43
C LYS A 19 3.50 0.32 45.48
N GLN A 20 3.88 1.59 45.68
CA GLN A 20 3.51 2.67 44.74
C GLN A 20 4.16 2.49 43.35
N ARG A 21 5.39 1.96 43.30
CA ARG A 21 6.06 1.60 42.03
C ARG A 21 5.48 0.35 41.38
N ALA A 22 5.03 -0.63 42.16
CA ALA A 22 4.38 -1.82 41.63
C ALA A 22 3.00 -1.51 41.05
N VAL A 23 2.20 -0.64 41.68
CA VAL A 23 0.91 -0.19 41.16
C VAL A 23 1.07 0.67 39.89
N ASN A 24 2.05 1.59 39.87
CA ASN A 24 2.36 2.36 38.66
C ASN A 24 2.99 1.51 37.54
N MET A 25 3.67 0.40 37.86
CA MET A 25 4.16 -0.55 36.86
C MET A 25 3.04 -1.44 36.33
N ASP A 26 2.03 -1.82 37.14
CA ASP A 26 0.88 -2.60 36.67
C ASP A 26 -0.09 -1.76 35.82
N GLU A 27 -0.29 -0.47 36.12
CA GLU A 27 -1.09 0.45 35.28
C GLU A 27 -0.38 0.84 33.98
N MET A 28 0.95 1.04 34.01
CA MET A 28 1.73 1.19 32.77
C MET A 28 1.86 -0.13 32.00
N SER A 29 1.88 -1.29 32.68
CA SER A 29 1.94 -2.60 32.04
C SER A 29 0.62 -2.94 31.37
N THR A 30 -0.53 -2.65 31.99
CA THR A 30 -1.85 -2.83 31.33
C THR A 30 -2.06 -1.88 30.15
N ALA A 31 -1.56 -0.64 30.21
CA ALA A 31 -1.59 0.28 29.06
C ALA A 31 -0.59 -0.10 27.94
N THR A 32 0.46 -0.86 28.26
CA THR A 32 1.49 -1.29 27.30
C THR A 32 1.27 -2.74 26.81
N MET A 33 0.41 -3.52 27.46
CA MET A 33 0.05 -4.89 27.06
C MET A 33 -1.08 -4.96 26.02
N LEU A 34 -1.60 -3.82 25.55
CA LEU A 34 -2.34 -3.72 24.28
C LEU A 34 -1.42 -3.53 23.07
N LYS A 35 -0.12 -3.85 23.20
CA LYS A 35 0.82 -3.92 22.06
C LYS A 35 0.92 -5.35 21.52
N GLU A 36 -0.05 -5.66 20.66
CA GLU A 36 0.08 -6.24 19.32
C GLU A 36 -1.32 -6.74 18.93
N GLU A 37 -2.32 -5.84 18.97
CA GLU A 37 -3.51 -6.08 18.16
C GLU A 37 -3.04 -6.22 16.72
N HIS A 38 -3.33 -7.37 16.11
CA HIS A 38 -2.98 -7.67 14.73
C HIS A 38 -3.64 -6.63 13.83
N ILE A 39 -2.91 -5.56 13.46
CA ILE A 39 -3.44 -4.53 12.57
C ILE A 39 -3.78 -5.23 11.24
N PRO A 40 -5.07 -5.32 10.87
CA PRO A 40 -5.48 -6.07 9.70
C PRO A 40 -4.90 -5.40 8.46
N ARG A 41 -4.26 -6.20 7.60
CA ARG A 41 -3.70 -5.68 6.35
C ARG A 41 -4.78 -4.94 5.56
N PRO A 42 -4.47 -3.77 4.97
CA PRO A 42 -5.45 -3.03 4.21
C PRO A 42 -5.88 -3.84 2.98
N PRO A 43 -7.15 -3.76 2.57
CA PRO A 43 -7.68 -4.49 1.41
C PRO A 43 -6.96 -4.11 0.12
N TYR A 44 -6.60 -2.82 -0.04
CA TYR A 44 -5.75 -2.37 -1.13
C TYR A 44 -4.27 -2.65 -0.82
N PRO A 45 -3.50 -3.24 -1.76
CA PRO A 45 -2.04 -3.23 -1.72
C PRO A 45 -1.45 -1.83 -1.56
N ARG A 46 -0.43 -1.68 -0.73
CA ARG A 46 0.27 -0.41 -0.59
C ARG A 46 1.12 -0.14 -1.83
N LEU A 47 1.32 1.12 -2.19
CA LEU A 47 2.17 1.49 -3.33
C LEU A 47 3.58 0.88 -3.25
N GLY A 48 4.19 0.83 -2.06
CA GLY A 48 5.48 0.17 -1.88
C GLY A 48 5.45 -1.34 -2.17
N GLU A 49 4.35 -2.03 -1.87
CA GLU A 49 4.17 -3.45 -2.25
C GLU A 49 4.12 -3.59 -3.79
N CYS A 50 3.39 -2.70 -4.46
CA CYS A 50 3.29 -2.65 -5.92
C CYS A 50 4.66 -2.39 -6.57
N TYR A 51 5.39 -1.36 -6.14
CA TYR A 51 6.74 -1.04 -6.65
C TYR A 51 7.73 -2.19 -6.42
N ARG A 52 7.65 -2.86 -5.27
CA ARG A 52 8.51 -4.02 -4.99
C ARG A 52 8.23 -5.16 -5.97
N LEU A 53 6.96 -5.40 -6.30
CA LEU A 53 6.57 -6.41 -7.27
C LEU A 53 7.01 -6.02 -8.69
N LEU A 54 6.83 -4.76 -9.10
CA LEU A 54 7.31 -4.23 -10.37
C LEU A 54 8.83 -4.39 -10.51
N ALA A 55 9.60 -3.99 -9.50
CA ALA A 55 11.06 -4.13 -9.52
C ALA A 55 11.51 -5.59 -9.56
N LYS A 56 10.81 -6.49 -8.87
CA LYS A 56 11.04 -7.95 -8.99
C LYS A 56 10.74 -8.43 -10.41
N ALA A 57 9.65 -7.99 -11.02
CA ALA A 57 9.18 -8.40 -12.34
C ALA A 57 10.07 -7.88 -13.48
N LEU A 58 10.69 -6.72 -13.31
CA LEU A 58 11.61 -6.11 -14.27
C LEU A 58 13.08 -6.46 -14.01
N ASP A 59 13.40 -7.17 -12.92
CA ASP A 59 14.77 -7.47 -12.47
C ASP A 59 15.62 -6.25 -12.10
N THR A 60 14.97 -5.18 -11.66
CA THR A 60 15.61 -3.90 -11.34
C THR A 60 15.78 -3.68 -9.84
N LYS A 61 15.54 -4.72 -9.03
CA LYS A 61 15.59 -4.64 -7.57
C LYS A 61 17.02 -4.35 -7.06
N ALA A 62 17.35 -3.08 -6.90
CA ALA A 62 18.66 -2.60 -6.45
C ALA A 62 18.84 -2.55 -4.92
N SER A 63 18.21 -3.46 -4.15
CA SER A 63 18.24 -3.43 -2.66
C SER A 63 17.86 -2.05 -2.08
N ASN A 64 16.82 -1.42 -2.63
CA ASN A 64 16.38 -0.08 -2.24
C ASN A 64 15.58 -0.13 -0.93
N ARG A 65 16.19 0.35 0.16
CA ARG A 65 15.58 0.35 1.52
C ARG A 65 14.27 1.15 1.58
N HIS A 66 14.13 2.19 0.76
CA HIS A 66 12.93 3.04 0.76
C HIS A 66 11.69 2.28 0.27
N VAL A 67 11.84 1.39 -0.72
CA VAL A 67 10.75 0.54 -1.21
C VAL A 67 10.25 -0.41 -0.13
N ASP A 68 11.19 -1.04 0.59
CA ASP A 68 10.84 -1.95 1.68
C ASP A 68 10.17 -1.20 2.85
N GLN A 69 10.59 0.04 3.10
CA GLN A 69 9.95 0.88 4.10
C GLN A 69 8.54 1.32 3.68
N LEU A 70 8.32 1.73 2.43
CA LEU A 70 6.99 2.08 1.91
C LEU A 70 6.05 0.87 1.96
N ALA A 71 6.54 -0.32 1.61
CA ALA A 71 5.75 -1.54 1.70
C ALA A 71 5.30 -1.84 3.14
N ARG A 72 6.16 -1.57 4.14
CA ARG A 72 5.89 -1.85 5.57
C ARG A 72 5.10 -0.76 6.29
N GLN A 73 5.30 0.51 5.94
CA GLN A 73 4.77 1.65 6.69
C GLN A 73 3.67 2.41 5.93
N GLY A 74 3.45 2.11 4.65
CA GLY A 74 2.59 2.89 3.77
C GLY A 74 3.28 4.18 3.32
N ASP A 75 2.48 5.22 3.06
CA ASP A 75 2.93 6.49 2.47
C ASP A 75 3.64 7.39 3.50
N PHE A 76 4.78 6.92 4.01
CA PHE A 76 5.58 7.67 4.99
C PHE A 76 6.28 8.88 4.35
N ASP A 77 6.57 8.81 3.05
CA ASP A 77 7.12 9.90 2.25
C ASP A 77 6.64 9.84 0.79
N TRP A 78 5.75 10.76 0.43
CA TRP A 78 5.17 10.86 -0.92
C TRP A 78 6.18 11.31 -1.98
N GLN A 79 7.21 12.09 -1.59
CA GLN A 79 8.20 12.64 -2.53
C GLN A 79 9.08 11.52 -3.11
N LEU A 80 9.11 10.37 -2.46
CA LEU A 80 9.84 9.21 -2.94
C LEU A 80 9.15 8.54 -4.13
N LEU A 81 7.85 8.72 -4.37
CA LEU A 81 7.14 7.96 -5.41
C LEU A 81 7.69 8.24 -6.82
N GLU A 82 7.91 9.50 -7.17
CA GLU A 82 8.51 9.89 -8.46
C GLU A 82 9.95 9.38 -8.57
N ASN A 83 10.76 9.57 -7.52
CA ASN A 83 12.14 9.08 -7.48
C ASN A 83 12.21 7.56 -7.61
N LEU A 84 11.31 6.82 -6.97
CA LEU A 84 11.29 5.35 -7.02
C LEU A 84 10.91 4.84 -8.40
N GLN A 85 10.00 5.49 -9.10
CA GLN A 85 9.71 5.15 -10.49
C GLN A 85 10.96 5.33 -11.37
N HIS A 86 11.64 6.47 -11.24
CA HIS A 86 12.85 6.72 -11.99
C HIS A 86 13.97 5.72 -11.65
N GLU A 87 14.25 5.52 -10.36
CA GLU A 87 15.33 4.65 -9.87
C GLU A 87 15.10 3.16 -10.12
N LEU A 88 13.85 2.68 -10.02
CA LEU A 88 13.53 1.25 -10.13
C LEU A 88 13.10 0.85 -11.53
N ILE A 89 12.66 1.77 -12.38
CA ILE A 89 12.03 1.41 -13.66
C ILE A 89 12.74 2.11 -14.80
N GLU A 90 12.67 3.44 -14.85
CA GLU A 90 13.16 4.19 -16.00
C GLU A 90 14.68 4.07 -16.17
N ALA A 91 15.47 4.46 -15.16
CA ALA A 91 16.93 4.50 -15.28
C ALA A 91 17.55 3.11 -15.53
N PRO A 92 17.15 2.02 -14.83
CA PRO A 92 17.69 0.69 -15.10
C PRO A 92 17.36 0.17 -16.50
N LEU A 93 16.13 0.38 -16.98
CA LEU A 93 15.73 -0.08 -18.31
C LEU A 93 16.35 0.78 -19.41
N SER A 94 16.41 2.10 -19.22
CA SER A 94 17.03 3.03 -20.17
C SER A 94 18.52 2.77 -20.35
N SER A 95 19.24 2.49 -19.26
CA SER A 95 20.69 2.25 -19.29
C SER A 95 21.06 0.87 -19.83
N ARG A 96 20.27 -0.18 -19.54
CA ARG A 96 20.60 -1.55 -19.95
C ARG A 96 20.07 -1.92 -21.32
N ILE A 97 18.95 -1.33 -21.74
CA ILE A 97 18.24 -1.71 -22.96
C ILE A 97 18.19 -0.53 -23.93
N ASN A 98 17.34 0.46 -23.68
CA ASN A 98 17.30 1.74 -24.39
C ASN A 98 16.32 2.73 -23.73
N ALA A 99 16.55 4.02 -23.95
CA ALA A 99 15.78 5.10 -23.35
C ALA A 99 14.27 5.05 -23.68
N GLN A 100 13.92 4.73 -24.92
CA GLN A 100 12.52 4.70 -25.38
C GLN A 100 11.70 3.64 -24.64
N PHE A 101 12.27 2.45 -24.42
CA PHE A 101 11.61 1.37 -23.68
C PHE A 101 11.47 1.72 -22.20
N GLY A 102 12.52 2.27 -21.58
CA GLY A 102 12.47 2.71 -20.19
C GLY A 102 11.38 3.77 -19.94
N GLN A 103 11.28 4.77 -20.83
CA GLN A 103 10.23 5.79 -20.79
C GLN A 103 8.83 5.22 -21.03
N PHE A 104 8.67 4.30 -21.99
CA PHE A 104 7.40 3.65 -22.26
C PHE A 104 6.87 2.88 -21.04
N VAL A 105 7.71 2.07 -20.41
CA VAL A 105 7.34 1.32 -19.20
C VAL A 105 7.08 2.27 -18.03
N ALA A 106 7.89 3.30 -17.85
CA ALA A 106 7.69 4.30 -16.80
C ALA A 106 6.32 4.99 -16.95
N SER A 107 5.99 5.52 -18.14
CA SER A 107 4.71 6.18 -18.40
C SER A 107 3.48 5.27 -18.18
N ALA A 108 3.59 3.98 -18.54
CA ALA A 108 2.54 3.00 -18.25
C ALA A 108 2.34 2.78 -16.74
N VAL A 109 3.44 2.71 -15.98
CA VAL A 109 3.39 2.60 -14.51
C VAL A 109 2.84 3.85 -13.85
N GLU A 110 3.17 5.04 -14.39
CA GLU A 110 2.64 6.31 -13.91
C GLU A 110 1.11 6.33 -14.03
N THR A 111 0.61 5.98 -15.22
CA THR A 111 -0.83 5.92 -15.51
C THR A 111 -1.52 4.93 -14.57
N LEU A 112 -0.96 3.74 -14.39
CA LEU A 112 -1.48 2.75 -13.45
C LEU A 112 -1.52 3.29 -12.01
N GLN A 113 -0.44 3.93 -11.55
CA GLN A 113 -0.35 4.51 -10.21
C GLN A 113 -1.41 5.59 -10.00
N GLN A 114 -1.53 6.55 -10.92
CA GLN A 114 -2.47 7.66 -10.80
C GLN A 114 -3.91 7.14 -10.66
N SER A 115 -4.30 6.19 -11.51
CA SER A 115 -5.61 5.54 -11.45
C SER A 115 -5.81 4.71 -10.18
N TYR A 116 -4.77 4.03 -9.71
CA TYR A 116 -4.83 3.22 -8.50
C TYR A 116 -5.03 4.08 -7.26
N VAL A 117 -4.26 5.15 -7.17
CA VAL A 117 -4.36 6.16 -6.13
C VAL A 117 -5.75 6.82 -6.16
N GLN A 118 -6.31 7.08 -7.35
CA GLN A 118 -7.67 7.59 -7.47
C GLN A 118 -8.72 6.60 -6.94
N LEU A 119 -8.57 5.30 -7.23
CA LEU A 119 -9.46 4.26 -6.73
C LEU A 119 -9.45 4.18 -5.19
N ILE A 120 -8.26 4.19 -4.58
CA ILE A 120 -8.10 4.14 -3.11
C ILE A 120 -8.72 5.37 -2.43
N LYS A 121 -8.68 6.54 -3.09
CA LYS A 121 -9.23 7.80 -2.55
C LYS A 121 -10.74 7.83 -2.55
N THR A 122 -11.40 7.10 -3.43
CA THR A 122 -12.84 7.25 -3.71
C THR A 122 -13.66 6.06 -3.25
N VAL A 123 -13.13 4.84 -3.35
CA VAL A 123 -13.85 3.61 -3.05
C VAL A 123 -13.40 3.05 -1.70
N ALA A 124 -14.36 2.91 -0.78
CA ALA A 124 -14.11 2.31 0.51
C ALA A 124 -14.22 0.78 0.42
N LEU A 125 -13.25 0.09 1.03
CA LEU A 125 -13.21 -1.37 1.21
C LEU A 125 -13.11 -1.73 2.69
N ASP A 126 -13.70 -0.90 3.54
CA ASP A 126 -13.74 -1.01 5.01
C ASP A 126 -14.63 -2.14 5.55
N SER A 127 -15.11 -3.02 4.69
CA SER A 127 -15.75 -4.29 5.04
C SER A 127 -15.13 -5.50 4.34
N LEU A 128 -14.05 -5.30 3.56
CA LEU A 128 -13.34 -6.38 2.87
C LEU A 128 -11.96 -6.66 3.47
N THR A 129 -11.53 -7.92 3.34
CA THR A 129 -10.14 -8.34 3.55
C THR A 129 -9.31 -8.17 2.27
N ARG A 130 -7.98 -8.31 2.39
CA ARG A 130 -7.05 -8.32 1.24
C ARG A 130 -7.37 -9.47 0.29
N GLU A 131 -7.68 -10.63 0.83
CA GLU A 131 -7.98 -11.86 0.09
C GLU A 131 -9.27 -11.74 -0.73
N GLN A 132 -10.24 -10.99 -0.22
CA GLN A 132 -11.49 -10.71 -0.94
C GLN A 132 -11.32 -9.64 -2.04
N ALA A 133 -10.46 -8.63 -1.81
CA ALA A 133 -10.26 -7.54 -2.75
C ALA A 133 -9.33 -7.90 -3.92
N LEU A 134 -8.27 -8.69 -3.68
CA LEU A 134 -7.22 -8.98 -4.67
C LEU A 134 -7.72 -9.62 -5.98
N PRO A 135 -8.62 -10.61 -5.98
CA PRO A 135 -9.15 -11.19 -7.23
C PRO A 135 -9.78 -10.12 -8.13
N ILE A 136 -10.64 -9.28 -7.55
CA ILE A 136 -11.37 -8.23 -8.27
C ILE A 136 -10.42 -7.16 -8.79
N LEU A 137 -9.44 -6.75 -7.98
CA LEU A 137 -8.40 -5.80 -8.39
C LEU A 137 -7.55 -6.38 -9.53
N ALA A 138 -7.12 -7.63 -9.43
CA ALA A 138 -6.26 -8.17 -10.48
C ALA A 138 -7.01 -8.39 -11.80
N GLU A 139 -8.25 -8.87 -11.74
CA GLU A 139 -9.08 -9.11 -12.93
C GLU A 139 -9.58 -7.83 -13.60
N HIS A 140 -10.11 -6.88 -12.81
CA HIS A 140 -10.82 -5.72 -13.37
C HIS A 140 -10.05 -4.40 -13.26
N PHE A 141 -8.96 -4.35 -12.50
CA PHE A 141 -8.05 -3.19 -12.49
C PHE A 141 -6.77 -3.50 -13.25
N LEU A 142 -5.98 -4.47 -12.78
CA LEU A 142 -4.65 -4.73 -13.33
C LEU A 142 -4.71 -5.29 -14.76
N ALA A 143 -5.58 -6.27 -15.04
CA ALA A 143 -5.63 -6.91 -16.34
C ALA A 143 -5.97 -5.93 -17.49
N PRO A 144 -6.93 -4.99 -17.37
CA PRO A 144 -7.13 -3.96 -18.39
C PRO A 144 -5.91 -3.07 -18.66
N TYR A 145 -5.19 -2.62 -17.62
CA TYR A 145 -3.98 -1.81 -17.79
C TYR A 145 -2.86 -2.58 -18.48
N LEU A 146 -2.63 -3.82 -18.06
CA LEU A 146 -1.65 -4.70 -18.70
C LEU A 146 -2.07 -5.01 -20.14
N GLY A 147 -3.33 -5.34 -20.40
CA GLY A 147 -3.85 -5.58 -21.75
C GLY A 147 -3.63 -4.38 -22.68
N SER A 148 -3.93 -3.17 -22.21
CA SER A 148 -3.63 -1.92 -22.92
C SER A 148 -2.13 -1.75 -23.19
N PHE A 149 -1.27 -2.03 -22.19
CA PHE A 149 0.18 -2.02 -22.36
C PHE A 149 0.64 -3.00 -23.45
N PHE A 150 0.16 -4.25 -23.43
CA PHE A 150 0.49 -5.26 -24.44
C PHE A 150 0.05 -4.82 -25.85
N LEU A 151 -1.16 -4.29 -25.99
CA LEU A 151 -1.68 -3.79 -27.27
C LEU A 151 -0.89 -2.59 -27.80
N GLN A 152 -0.52 -1.65 -26.93
CA GLN A 152 0.28 -0.48 -27.32
C GLN A 152 1.68 -0.90 -27.77
N MET A 153 2.33 -1.79 -27.04
CA MET A 153 3.65 -2.31 -27.42
C MET A 153 3.59 -3.10 -28.73
N HIS A 154 2.57 -3.95 -28.90
CA HIS A 154 2.34 -4.71 -30.13
C HIS A 154 2.15 -3.82 -31.36
N LYS A 155 1.51 -2.66 -31.20
CA LYS A 155 1.36 -1.66 -32.27
C LYS A 155 2.65 -0.89 -32.56
N ALA A 156 3.52 -0.74 -31.56
CA ALA A 156 4.71 0.11 -31.65
C ALA A 156 5.95 -0.61 -32.23
N ILE A 157 6.11 -1.92 -31.95
CA ILE A 157 7.30 -2.68 -32.32
C ILE A 157 6.93 -4.10 -32.79
N PRO A 158 7.80 -4.79 -33.58
CA PRO A 158 7.65 -6.20 -33.90
C PRO A 158 7.45 -7.02 -32.63
N SER A 159 6.57 -8.02 -32.69
CA SER A 159 6.11 -8.70 -31.48
C SER A 159 5.82 -10.18 -31.71
N PRO A 160 5.94 -11.02 -30.66
CA PRO A 160 5.38 -12.36 -30.70
C PRO A 160 3.85 -12.30 -30.83
N PRO A 161 3.21 -13.38 -31.33
CA PRO A 161 1.75 -13.48 -31.35
C PRO A 161 1.16 -13.35 -29.94
N LEU A 162 0.42 -12.27 -29.66
CA LEU A 162 -0.12 -12.00 -28.31
C LEU A 162 -0.98 -13.14 -27.78
N ALA A 163 -1.79 -13.77 -28.65
CA ALA A 163 -2.62 -14.90 -28.28
C ALA A 163 -1.81 -16.09 -27.75
N GLN A 164 -0.60 -16.33 -28.30
CA GLN A 164 0.29 -17.38 -27.79
C GLN A 164 1.00 -16.95 -26.51
N LEU A 165 1.46 -15.69 -26.44
CA LEU A 165 2.15 -15.15 -25.27
C LEU A 165 1.28 -15.19 -24.01
N LEU A 166 -0.02 -14.94 -24.18
CA LEU A 166 -1.02 -14.94 -23.12
C LEU A 166 -1.72 -16.30 -22.94
N ASN A 167 -1.44 -17.30 -23.78
CA ASN A 167 -1.96 -18.65 -23.59
C ASN A 167 -1.26 -19.33 -22.41
N GLU A 168 -2.05 -19.85 -21.47
CA GLU A 168 -1.54 -20.47 -20.26
C GLU A 168 -0.71 -21.74 -20.50
N GLN A 169 -0.94 -22.42 -21.63
CA GLN A 169 -0.24 -23.67 -21.99
C GLN A 169 1.23 -23.48 -22.35
N HIS A 170 1.63 -22.25 -22.67
CA HIS A 170 2.99 -21.92 -23.08
C HIS A 170 3.64 -21.01 -22.04
N HIS A 171 4.94 -21.16 -21.81
CA HIS A 171 5.66 -20.24 -20.94
C HIS A 171 5.95 -18.94 -21.71
N PRO A 172 5.66 -17.73 -21.19
CA PRO A 172 5.79 -16.49 -21.97
C PRO A 172 7.17 -16.28 -22.59
N VAL A 173 8.24 -16.63 -21.84
CA VAL A 173 9.62 -16.52 -22.33
C VAL A 173 9.91 -17.49 -23.48
N GLU A 174 9.29 -18.67 -23.46
CA GLU A 174 9.43 -19.66 -24.53
C GLU A 174 8.78 -19.15 -25.82
N VAL A 175 7.59 -18.57 -25.74
CA VAL A 175 6.90 -17.95 -26.88
C VAL A 175 7.74 -16.84 -27.51
N THR A 176 8.35 -15.96 -26.70
CA THR A 176 9.22 -14.90 -27.21
C THR A 176 10.47 -15.45 -27.90
N LEU A 177 11.07 -16.52 -27.38
CA LEU A 177 12.22 -17.19 -28.00
C LEU A 177 11.84 -17.90 -29.30
N ALA A 178 10.72 -18.60 -29.32
CA ALA A 178 10.21 -19.28 -30.52
C ALA A 178 9.85 -18.29 -31.63
N TRP A 179 9.28 -17.14 -31.28
CA TRP A 179 9.03 -16.05 -32.22
C TRP A 179 10.33 -15.54 -32.87
N LEU A 180 11.38 -15.28 -32.07
CA LEU A 180 12.66 -14.85 -32.63
C LEU A 180 13.26 -15.91 -33.57
N GLU A 181 13.21 -17.19 -33.18
CA GLU A 181 13.70 -18.28 -34.03
C GLU A 181 12.98 -18.30 -35.38
N HIS A 182 11.66 -18.11 -35.39
CA HIS A 182 10.88 -18.03 -36.62
C HIS A 182 11.32 -16.85 -37.51
N GLU A 183 11.44 -15.65 -36.95
CA GLU A 183 11.83 -14.44 -37.68
C GLU A 183 13.28 -14.47 -38.21
N LEU A 184 14.15 -15.24 -37.57
CA LEU A 184 15.55 -15.44 -37.97
C LEU A 184 15.76 -16.71 -38.81
N GLU A 185 14.69 -17.43 -39.17
CA GLU A 185 14.75 -18.68 -39.93
C GLU A 185 15.61 -19.77 -39.26
N ILE A 186 15.59 -19.79 -37.93
CA ILE A 186 16.28 -20.77 -37.09
C ILE A 186 15.32 -21.92 -36.79
N ALA A 187 15.83 -23.15 -36.87
CA ALA A 187 15.03 -24.33 -36.51
C ALA A 187 14.51 -24.22 -35.05
N PRO A 188 13.28 -24.66 -34.74
CA PRO A 188 12.71 -24.54 -33.41
C PRO A 188 13.63 -25.11 -32.32
N ASN A 189 13.82 -24.37 -31.23
CA ASN A 189 14.71 -24.72 -30.11
C ASN A 189 16.21 -24.83 -30.45
N HIS A 190 16.67 -24.30 -31.59
CA HIS A 190 18.08 -24.34 -32.00
C HIS A 190 18.85 -23.03 -31.76
N LEU A 191 18.20 -21.97 -31.26
CA LEU A 191 18.85 -20.68 -30.99
C LEU A 191 20.08 -20.83 -30.08
N GLY A 192 19.99 -21.69 -29.06
CA GLY A 192 21.10 -21.95 -28.15
C GLY A 192 22.31 -22.58 -28.87
N GLN A 193 22.09 -23.60 -29.70
CA GLN A 193 23.15 -24.27 -30.46
C GLN A 193 23.82 -23.30 -31.44
N GLN A 194 23.04 -22.43 -32.06
CA GLN A 194 23.52 -21.47 -33.05
C GLN A 194 24.36 -20.35 -32.42
N LEU A 195 23.96 -19.84 -31.26
CA LEU A 195 24.71 -18.79 -30.53
C LEU A 195 25.89 -19.33 -29.72
N TYR A 196 25.85 -20.62 -29.36
CA TYR A 196 26.81 -21.25 -28.46
C TYR A 196 27.25 -22.64 -28.95
N PRO A 197 28.04 -22.71 -30.04
CA PRO A 197 28.38 -23.98 -30.70
C PRO A 197 29.33 -24.87 -29.88
N GLY A 198 30.11 -24.31 -28.94
CA GLY A 198 31.10 -25.04 -28.16
C GLY A 198 30.53 -25.93 -27.04
N ALA A 199 31.22 -27.04 -26.73
CA ALA A 199 30.80 -28.02 -25.71
C ALA A 199 31.17 -27.65 -24.26
N SER A 200 31.97 -26.61 -24.04
CA SER A 200 32.54 -26.27 -22.73
C SER A 200 32.41 -24.77 -22.41
N GLY A 201 32.63 -24.43 -21.14
CA GLY A 201 32.68 -23.05 -20.64
C GLY A 201 31.40 -22.26 -20.86
N GLU A 202 31.55 -21.01 -21.28
CA GLU A 202 30.45 -20.07 -21.53
C GLU A 202 29.41 -20.61 -22.53
N ASN A 203 29.83 -21.42 -23.51
CA ASN A 203 28.91 -21.98 -24.50
C ASN A 203 27.94 -23.00 -23.88
N LYS A 204 28.43 -23.86 -22.99
CA LYS A 204 27.56 -24.80 -22.27
C LYS A 204 26.60 -24.05 -21.35
N ASN A 205 27.10 -23.03 -20.64
CA ASN A 205 26.30 -22.23 -19.73
C ASN A 205 25.19 -21.46 -20.45
N GLY A 206 25.50 -20.85 -21.60
CA GLY A 206 24.52 -20.14 -22.43
C GLY A 206 23.41 -21.03 -22.98
N ARG A 207 23.75 -22.22 -23.51
CA ARG A 207 22.75 -23.21 -23.95
C ARG A 207 21.85 -23.67 -22.82
N GLU A 208 22.45 -23.96 -21.67
CA GLU A 208 21.72 -24.42 -20.51
C GLU A 208 20.81 -23.32 -19.94
N ALA A 209 21.24 -22.06 -19.96
CA ALA A 209 20.43 -20.92 -19.55
C ALA A 209 19.18 -20.78 -20.45
N ILE A 210 19.35 -20.73 -21.78
CA ILE A 210 18.22 -20.66 -22.73
C ILE A 210 17.26 -21.84 -22.52
N ARG A 211 17.78 -23.06 -22.32
CA ARG A 211 16.96 -24.25 -22.06
C ARG A 211 16.13 -24.10 -20.77
N ARG A 212 16.72 -23.60 -19.69
CA ARG A 212 16.02 -23.37 -18.42
C ARG A 212 14.97 -22.26 -18.52
N TRP A 213 15.26 -21.21 -19.30
CA TRP A 213 14.33 -20.12 -19.57
C TRP A 213 13.08 -20.60 -20.32
N ARG A 214 13.27 -21.43 -21.36
CA ARG A 214 12.16 -22.05 -22.08
C ARG A 214 11.26 -22.89 -21.17
N GLN A 215 11.86 -23.60 -20.22
CA GLN A 215 11.14 -24.46 -19.28
C GLN A 215 10.52 -23.71 -18.10
N GLY A 216 10.71 -22.40 -17.98
CA GLY A 216 10.28 -21.61 -16.81
C GLY A 216 11.01 -21.97 -15.50
N LYS A 217 12.08 -22.77 -15.56
CA LYS A 217 12.86 -23.17 -14.37
C LYS A 217 13.71 -22.03 -13.82
N GLN A 218 14.06 -21.08 -14.69
CA GLN A 218 14.81 -19.89 -14.36
C GLN A 218 14.30 -18.76 -15.25
N LEU A 219 14.08 -17.58 -14.69
CA LEU A 219 13.78 -16.39 -15.47
C LEU A 219 15.06 -15.69 -15.91
N PRO A 220 15.11 -15.10 -17.10
CA PRO A 220 16.27 -14.32 -17.55
C PRO A 220 16.42 -13.07 -16.67
N ASP A 221 17.63 -12.81 -16.18
CA ASP A 221 17.98 -11.55 -15.52
C ASP A 221 18.43 -10.49 -16.54
N LEU A 222 18.37 -9.20 -16.19
CA LEU A 222 18.68 -8.11 -17.12
C LEU A 222 20.11 -8.19 -17.67
N GLN A 223 21.05 -8.70 -16.88
CA GLN A 223 22.43 -8.88 -17.32
C GLN A 223 22.54 -9.95 -18.39
N SER A 224 21.87 -11.08 -18.20
CA SER A 224 21.84 -12.21 -19.13
C SER A 224 21.11 -11.84 -20.42
N ILE A 225 20.06 -11.01 -20.34
CA ILE A 225 19.37 -10.45 -21.50
C ILE A 225 20.31 -9.55 -22.32
N ALA A 226 21.06 -8.65 -21.66
CA ALA A 226 22.03 -7.78 -22.33
C ALA A 226 23.15 -8.58 -23.02
N LEU A 227 23.67 -9.62 -22.36
CA LEU A 227 24.68 -10.52 -22.94
C LEU A 227 24.14 -11.31 -24.14
N LEU A 228 22.88 -11.76 -24.07
CA LEU A 228 22.21 -12.43 -25.19
C LEU A 228 22.05 -11.47 -26.37
N TYR A 229 21.63 -10.24 -26.13
CA TYR A 229 21.50 -9.21 -27.16
C TYR A 229 22.82 -8.95 -27.88
N GLN A 230 23.94 -8.80 -27.14
CA GLN A 230 25.27 -8.61 -27.73
C GLN A 230 25.67 -9.76 -28.67
N LYS A 231 25.40 -11.01 -28.27
CA LYS A 231 25.69 -12.18 -29.11
C LYS A 231 24.80 -12.24 -30.35
N LEU A 232 23.51 -11.96 -30.20
CA LEU A 232 22.58 -11.86 -31.31
C LEU A 232 22.99 -10.78 -32.30
N GLN A 233 23.39 -9.61 -31.82
CA GLN A 233 23.81 -8.48 -32.65
C GLN A 233 25.09 -8.80 -33.44
N ALA A 234 26.04 -9.53 -32.82
CA ALA A 234 27.26 -9.96 -33.49
C ALA A 234 26.99 -10.96 -34.64
N GLN A 235 25.98 -11.82 -34.51
CA GLN A 235 25.66 -12.85 -35.49
C GLN A 235 24.64 -12.39 -36.55
N PHE A 236 23.68 -11.55 -36.19
CA PHE A 236 22.57 -11.11 -37.03
C PHE A 236 22.57 -9.57 -37.22
N THR A 237 23.68 -9.05 -37.74
CA THR A 237 23.93 -7.60 -37.91
C THR A 237 22.89 -6.89 -38.80
N ALA A 238 22.24 -7.61 -39.71
CA ALA A 238 21.24 -7.06 -40.64
C ALA A 238 19.83 -6.86 -40.02
N ARG A 239 19.60 -7.27 -38.76
CA ARG A 239 18.26 -7.24 -38.14
C ARG A 239 18.19 -6.46 -36.81
N PRO A 240 18.84 -5.28 -36.66
CA PRO A 240 18.99 -4.61 -35.37
C PRO A 240 17.65 -4.23 -34.70
N PHE A 241 16.65 -3.86 -35.49
CA PHE A 241 15.32 -3.50 -34.99
C PHE A 241 14.56 -4.69 -34.41
N LEU A 242 14.59 -5.85 -35.08
CA LEU A 242 13.99 -7.09 -34.59
C LEU A 242 14.65 -7.53 -33.29
N LEU A 243 15.99 -7.51 -33.22
CA LEU A 243 16.73 -7.93 -32.02
C LEU A 243 16.44 -7.03 -30.82
N ARG A 244 16.28 -5.73 -31.05
CA ARG A 244 15.86 -4.78 -30.02
C ARG A 244 14.45 -5.09 -29.53
N ALA A 245 13.49 -5.25 -30.44
CA ALA A 245 12.12 -5.59 -30.10
C ALA A 245 12.02 -6.92 -29.33
N PHE A 246 12.79 -7.93 -29.73
CA PHE A 246 12.93 -9.18 -28.99
C PHE A 246 13.41 -8.98 -27.56
N THR A 247 14.41 -8.14 -27.35
CA THR A 247 14.97 -7.87 -26.02
C THR A 247 13.94 -7.21 -25.11
N GLU A 248 13.18 -6.24 -25.65
CA GLU A 248 12.08 -5.57 -24.94
C GLU A 248 10.96 -6.57 -24.59
N TRP A 249 10.53 -7.40 -25.55
CA TRP A 249 9.51 -8.44 -25.33
C TRP A 249 9.97 -9.52 -24.35
N LEU A 250 11.26 -9.85 -24.30
CA LEU A 250 11.80 -10.84 -23.37
C LEU A 250 11.69 -10.36 -21.91
N ILE A 251 11.90 -9.06 -21.67
CA ILE A 251 11.69 -8.43 -20.35
C ILE A 251 10.21 -8.42 -19.98
N VAL A 252 9.33 -8.10 -20.94
CA VAL A 252 7.88 -8.12 -20.71
C VAL A 252 7.37 -9.53 -20.43
N ALA A 253 7.86 -10.54 -21.16
CA ALA A 253 7.54 -11.94 -20.94
C ALA A 253 8.00 -12.43 -19.56
N ARG A 254 9.19 -11.99 -19.13
CA ARG A 254 9.70 -12.21 -17.77
C ARG A 254 8.79 -11.57 -16.72
N ALA A 255 8.41 -10.31 -16.91
CA ALA A 255 7.53 -9.60 -15.98
C ALA A 255 6.16 -10.27 -15.87
N LEU A 256 5.60 -10.69 -17.01
CA LEU A 256 4.34 -11.44 -17.08
C LEU A 256 4.42 -12.75 -16.28
N ALA A 257 5.51 -13.51 -16.40
CA ALA A 257 5.70 -14.73 -15.63
C ALA A 257 5.74 -14.47 -14.11
N VAL A 258 6.38 -13.37 -13.68
CA VAL A 258 6.39 -12.98 -12.25
C VAL A 258 5.01 -12.55 -11.76
N PHE A 259 4.24 -11.81 -12.55
CA PHE A 259 2.89 -11.42 -12.18
C PHE A 259 1.95 -12.62 -12.11
N GLU A 260 2.03 -13.54 -13.08
CA GLU A 260 1.25 -14.78 -13.09
C GLU A 260 1.54 -15.64 -11.85
N ASP A 261 2.81 -15.86 -11.50
CA ASP A 261 3.22 -16.57 -10.29
C ASP A 261 2.63 -15.93 -9.03
N THR A 262 2.72 -14.59 -8.94
CA THR A 262 2.20 -13.82 -7.80
C THR A 262 0.66 -13.88 -7.72
N ALA A 263 -0.02 -13.93 -8.86
CA ALA A 263 -1.47 -13.92 -8.97
C ALA A 263 -2.12 -15.31 -8.87
N SER A 264 -1.34 -16.38 -9.09
CA SER A 264 -1.80 -17.77 -9.22
C SER A 264 -2.69 -18.28 -8.08
N GLY A 265 -2.54 -17.72 -6.87
CA GLY A 265 -3.34 -18.08 -5.71
C GLY A 265 -4.76 -17.52 -5.70
N PHE A 266 -5.08 -16.57 -6.58
CA PHE A 266 -6.36 -15.85 -6.51
C PHE A 266 -6.96 -15.42 -7.85
N VAL A 267 -6.19 -15.39 -8.95
CA VAL A 267 -6.72 -15.13 -10.30
C VAL A 267 -5.87 -15.81 -11.38
N ARG A 268 -6.52 -16.20 -12.48
CA ARG A 268 -5.86 -16.64 -13.71
C ARG A 268 -5.50 -15.42 -14.57
N LEU A 269 -4.45 -14.71 -14.18
CA LEU A 269 -4.15 -13.39 -14.74
C LEU A 269 -3.98 -13.44 -16.27
N ARG A 270 -3.21 -14.39 -16.80
CA ARG A 270 -3.03 -14.52 -18.27
C ARG A 270 -4.33 -14.79 -19.02
N HIS A 271 -5.25 -15.57 -18.46
CA HIS A 271 -6.58 -15.74 -19.04
C HIS A 271 -7.35 -14.41 -19.10
N CYS A 272 -7.37 -13.65 -18.00
CA CYS A 272 -8.00 -12.32 -17.98
C CYS A 272 -7.36 -11.39 -19.02
N LEU A 273 -6.03 -11.37 -19.13
CA LEU A 273 -5.31 -10.58 -20.15
C LEU A 273 -5.67 -10.98 -21.57
N LEU A 274 -5.73 -12.29 -21.84
CA LEU A 274 -6.11 -12.80 -23.16
C LEU A 274 -7.51 -12.32 -23.55
N GLN A 275 -8.46 -12.35 -22.61
CA GLN A 275 -9.79 -11.82 -22.83
C GLN A 275 -9.74 -10.31 -23.15
N GLN A 276 -9.00 -9.50 -22.38
CA GLN A 276 -8.85 -8.05 -22.62
C GLN A 276 -8.23 -7.73 -23.99
N VAL A 277 -7.31 -8.56 -24.46
CA VAL A 277 -6.62 -8.36 -25.75
C VAL A 277 -7.45 -8.82 -26.94
N LEU A 278 -8.24 -9.90 -26.79
CA LEU A 278 -9.00 -10.50 -27.89
C LEU A 278 -10.45 -10.03 -28.00
N SER A 279 -11.05 -9.54 -26.91
CA SER A 279 -12.47 -9.20 -26.85
C SER A 279 -12.67 -7.70 -26.71
N ASP A 280 -13.72 -7.19 -27.35
CA ASP A 280 -14.23 -5.84 -27.11
C ASP A 280 -15.05 -5.82 -25.81
N ILE A 281 -14.39 -6.11 -24.68
CA ILE A 281 -15.06 -6.23 -23.39
C ILE A 281 -15.54 -4.84 -22.99
N PRO A 282 -16.83 -4.69 -22.62
CA PRO A 282 -17.32 -3.41 -22.13
C PRO A 282 -16.48 -2.97 -20.93
N ILE A 283 -16.14 -1.68 -20.89
CA ILE A 283 -15.40 -1.08 -19.78
C ILE A 283 -16.23 -1.28 -18.51
N ILE A 284 -15.75 -2.15 -17.61
CA ILE A 284 -16.37 -2.37 -16.30
C ILE A 284 -15.91 -1.25 -15.38
N ASP A 285 -16.86 -0.53 -14.78
CA ASP A 285 -16.55 0.37 -13.67
C ASP A 285 -16.22 -0.46 -12.42
N ILE A 286 -14.91 -0.64 -12.20
CA ILE A 286 -14.43 -1.38 -11.03
C ILE A 286 -14.86 -0.73 -9.71
N GLY A 287 -15.04 0.59 -9.67
CA GLY A 287 -15.48 1.28 -8.47
C GLY A 287 -16.88 0.85 -8.06
N VAL A 288 -17.78 0.69 -9.04
CA VAL A 288 -19.13 0.14 -8.81
C VAL A 288 -19.07 -1.31 -8.35
N LEU A 289 -18.22 -2.13 -8.96
CA LEU A 289 -18.08 -3.55 -8.60
C LEU A 289 -17.57 -3.72 -7.16
N LEU A 290 -16.48 -3.05 -6.81
CA LEU A 290 -15.90 -3.06 -5.47
C LEU A 290 -16.85 -2.48 -4.42
N SER A 291 -17.58 -1.40 -4.73
CA SER A 291 -18.56 -0.81 -3.81
C SER A 291 -19.71 -1.78 -3.52
N LYS A 292 -20.24 -2.47 -4.54
CA LYS A 292 -21.27 -3.50 -4.36
C LYS A 292 -20.77 -4.63 -3.47
N LEU A 293 -19.56 -5.12 -3.72
CA LEU A 293 -18.95 -6.17 -2.91
C LEU A 293 -18.74 -5.72 -1.45
N ASN A 294 -18.28 -4.49 -1.22
CA ASN A 294 -18.11 -3.93 0.11
C ASN A 294 -19.45 -3.82 0.86
N ILE A 295 -20.51 -3.38 0.17
CA ILE A 295 -21.87 -3.29 0.76
C ILE A 295 -22.38 -4.68 1.15
N GLN A 296 -22.23 -5.67 0.28
CA GLN A 296 -22.63 -7.06 0.56
C GLN A 296 -21.86 -7.62 1.75
N ALA A 297 -20.55 -7.40 1.80
CA ALA A 297 -19.73 -7.81 2.93
C ALA A 297 -20.12 -7.09 4.23
N ALA A 298 -20.65 -5.86 4.16
CA ALA A 298 -21.10 -5.08 5.31
C ALA A 298 -22.49 -5.48 5.85
N GLU A 299 -23.24 -6.39 5.20
CA GLU A 299 -24.62 -6.70 5.59
C GLU A 299 -24.76 -7.16 7.05
N HIS A 300 -23.84 -8.01 7.51
CA HIS A 300 -23.80 -8.49 8.90
C HIS A 300 -23.40 -7.40 9.92
N LYS A 301 -22.96 -6.22 9.44
CA LYS A 301 -22.54 -5.07 10.24
C LYS A 301 -23.59 -3.95 10.26
N ARG A 302 -24.81 -4.17 9.78
CA ARG A 302 -25.82 -3.11 9.65
C ARG A 302 -26.10 -2.36 10.96
N GLU A 303 -26.22 -3.08 12.08
CA GLU A 303 -26.40 -2.49 13.42
C GLU A 303 -25.22 -1.58 13.82
N LEU A 304 -23.99 -1.94 13.42
CA LEU A 304 -22.80 -1.10 13.64
C LEU A 304 -22.90 0.20 12.84
N VAL A 305 -23.31 0.11 11.58
CA VAL A 305 -23.40 1.27 10.68
C VAL A 305 -24.39 2.29 11.25
N GLU A 306 -25.57 1.86 11.67
CA GLU A 306 -26.61 2.74 12.21
C GLU A 306 -26.15 3.44 13.51
N SER A 307 -25.61 2.67 14.46
CA SER A 307 -25.08 3.21 15.73
C SER A 307 -23.89 4.16 15.50
N GLY A 308 -22.98 3.77 14.61
CA GLY A 308 -21.80 4.55 14.26
C GLY A 308 -22.14 5.88 13.56
N LEU A 309 -23.09 5.89 12.63
CA LEU A 309 -23.52 7.11 11.94
C LEU A 309 -24.20 8.09 12.89
N LEU A 310 -25.02 7.59 13.84
CA LEU A 310 -25.63 8.45 14.85
C LEU A 310 -24.57 9.12 15.73
N LEU A 311 -23.59 8.35 16.23
CA LEU A 311 -22.47 8.88 16.99
C LEU A 311 -21.64 9.87 16.17
N PHE A 312 -21.44 9.59 14.88
CA PHE A 312 -20.72 10.47 13.97
C PHE A 312 -21.37 11.85 13.92
N GLU A 313 -22.69 11.93 13.70
CA GLU A 313 -23.43 13.21 13.70
C GLU A 313 -23.33 13.94 15.03
N GLN A 314 -23.54 13.23 16.14
CA GLN A 314 -23.53 13.81 17.48
C GLN A 314 -22.16 14.37 17.86
N LEU A 315 -21.08 13.70 17.42
CA LEU A 315 -19.70 14.07 17.72
C LEU A 315 -19.07 15.00 16.68
N ARG A 316 -19.81 15.41 15.63
CA ARG A 316 -19.31 16.46 14.73
C ARG A 316 -19.03 17.74 15.53
N PRO A 317 -17.92 18.45 15.23
CA PRO A 317 -17.63 19.72 15.89
C PRO A 317 -18.72 20.76 15.67
N THR A 318 -19.34 20.78 14.49
CA THR A 318 -20.38 21.75 14.10
C THR A 318 -21.74 21.51 14.75
N THR A 319 -22.00 20.32 15.26
CA THR A 319 -23.27 20.01 15.93
C THR A 319 -23.31 20.68 17.29
N GLU A 320 -24.40 21.36 17.62
CA GLU A 320 -24.62 21.96 18.95
C GLU A 320 -24.56 20.89 20.05
N LYS A 321 -24.13 21.30 21.24
CA LYS A 321 -23.97 20.42 22.41
C LYS A 321 -24.80 20.96 23.55
N PHE A 322 -25.51 20.07 24.23
CA PHE A 322 -26.39 20.37 25.34
C PHE A 322 -25.90 19.68 26.63
N LEU A 323 -26.47 20.10 27.76
CA LEU A 323 -26.18 19.48 29.05
C LEU A 323 -26.53 17.98 29.02
N GLY A 324 -25.62 17.14 29.50
CA GLY A 324 -25.73 15.68 29.52
C GLY A 324 -25.21 14.99 28.25
N ASP A 325 -24.89 15.74 27.19
CA ASP A 325 -24.38 15.15 25.94
C ASP A 325 -23.03 14.47 26.13
N GLN A 326 -22.17 14.98 27.02
CA GLN A 326 -20.87 14.36 27.27
C GLN A 326 -21.03 12.94 27.81
N ALA A 327 -21.86 12.78 28.85
CA ALA A 327 -22.12 11.48 29.48
C ALA A 327 -22.89 10.54 28.53
N ARG A 328 -23.90 11.05 27.83
CA ARG A 328 -24.70 10.27 26.87
C ARG A 328 -23.84 9.72 25.72
N THR A 329 -23.03 10.58 25.10
CA THR A 329 -22.18 10.17 23.97
C THR A 329 -21.03 9.27 24.42
N ARG A 330 -20.50 9.45 25.64
CA ARG A 330 -19.52 8.51 26.24
C ARG A 330 -20.11 7.12 26.39
N TYR A 331 -21.29 7.01 27.00
CA TYR A 331 -21.99 5.74 27.14
C TYR A 331 -22.25 5.08 25.77
N ALA A 332 -22.73 5.85 24.80
CA ALA A 332 -22.98 5.35 23.45
C ALA A 332 -21.69 4.87 22.74
N LEU A 333 -20.56 5.57 22.92
CA LEU A 333 -19.26 5.10 22.42
C LEU A 333 -18.81 3.79 23.06
N ASP A 334 -19.01 3.63 24.37
CA ASP A 334 -18.67 2.39 25.07
C ASP A 334 -19.53 1.21 24.58
N GLN A 335 -20.82 1.45 24.34
CA GLN A 335 -21.69 0.46 23.71
C GLN A 335 -21.26 0.14 22.27
N PHE A 336 -20.84 1.15 21.50
CA PHE A 336 -20.35 0.96 20.14
C PHE A 336 -19.06 0.14 20.10
N ARG A 337 -18.12 0.38 21.02
CA ARG A 337 -16.90 -0.43 21.20
C ARG A 337 -17.25 -1.89 21.49
N LEU A 338 -18.19 -2.15 22.41
CA LEU A 338 -18.63 -3.51 22.70
C LEU A 338 -19.25 -4.17 21.47
N LEU A 339 -20.12 -3.46 20.74
CA LEU A 339 -20.76 -3.99 19.53
C LEU A 339 -19.72 -4.33 18.45
N LEU A 340 -18.72 -3.47 18.26
CA LEU A 340 -17.59 -3.73 17.34
C LEU A 340 -16.87 -5.03 17.68
N GLY A 341 -16.55 -5.25 18.96
CA GLY A 341 -15.89 -6.48 19.41
C GLY A 341 -16.67 -7.77 19.09
N HIS A 342 -18.00 -7.69 18.98
CA HIS A 342 -18.84 -8.84 18.64
C HIS A 342 -19.09 -9.00 17.13
N ARG A 343 -19.20 -7.88 16.40
CA ARG A 343 -19.65 -7.84 14.99
C ARG A 343 -18.52 -7.65 13.98
N ASP A 344 -17.34 -7.24 14.43
CA ASP A 344 -16.13 -7.05 13.62
C ASP A 344 -14.88 -7.52 14.37
N PRO A 345 -14.75 -8.84 14.66
CA PRO A 345 -13.65 -9.39 15.44
C PRO A 345 -12.28 -9.18 14.78
N ASP A 346 -12.24 -9.02 13.45
CA ASP A 346 -11.03 -8.77 12.68
C ASP A 346 -10.54 -7.31 12.79
N GLY A 347 -11.30 -6.42 13.44
CA GLY A 347 -10.92 -5.04 13.69
C GLY A 347 -10.81 -4.16 12.43
N ILE A 348 -11.51 -4.54 11.35
CA ILE A 348 -11.49 -3.87 10.05
C ILE A 348 -12.03 -2.43 10.17
N SER A 349 -13.07 -2.23 10.97
CA SER A 349 -13.80 -0.99 11.19
C SER A 349 -13.33 -0.22 12.43
N THR A 350 -12.31 -0.71 13.15
CA THR A 350 -11.76 -0.06 14.36
C THR A 350 -11.30 1.37 14.13
N TYR A 351 -10.85 1.71 12.92
CA TYR A 351 -10.49 3.09 12.56
C TYR A 351 -11.62 4.09 12.85
N PHE A 352 -12.87 3.66 12.70
CA PHE A 352 -14.03 4.52 12.87
C PHE A 352 -14.29 4.79 14.36
N LEU A 353 -14.14 3.78 15.23
CA LEU A 353 -14.18 3.99 16.68
C LEU A 353 -13.10 4.97 17.13
N GLU A 354 -11.86 4.74 16.71
CA GLU A 354 -10.73 5.62 17.04
C GLU A 354 -10.98 7.06 16.54
N TRP A 355 -11.61 7.22 15.39
CA TRP A 355 -12.00 8.53 14.90
C TRP A 355 -13.02 9.22 15.80
N LEU A 356 -14.06 8.50 16.22
CA LEU A 356 -15.10 9.01 17.11
C LEU A 356 -14.54 9.32 18.51
N GLU A 357 -13.66 8.48 19.04
CA GLU A 357 -12.94 8.72 20.30
C GLU A 357 -12.11 10.01 20.23
N GLY A 358 -11.36 10.19 19.15
CA GLY A 358 -10.61 11.42 18.89
C GLY A 358 -11.51 12.66 18.97
N ARG A 359 -12.67 12.62 18.29
CA ARG A 359 -13.64 13.73 18.33
C ARG A 359 -14.22 13.96 19.72
N TRP A 360 -14.63 12.92 20.44
CA TRP A 360 -15.16 13.04 21.80
C TRP A 360 -14.14 13.69 22.73
N HIS A 361 -12.87 13.26 22.68
CA HIS A 361 -11.81 13.84 23.49
C HIS A 361 -11.51 15.30 23.12
N VAL A 362 -11.59 15.70 21.84
CA VAL A 362 -11.49 17.12 21.47
C VAL A 362 -12.64 17.93 22.06
N LEU A 363 -13.87 17.42 21.96
CA LEU A 363 -15.05 18.08 22.53
C LEU A 363 -14.98 18.20 24.06
N ALA A 364 -14.29 17.28 24.73
CA ALA A 364 -13.99 17.31 26.16
C ALA A 364 -12.74 18.15 26.53
N GLY A 365 -12.07 18.80 25.56
CA GLY A 365 -10.86 19.61 25.80
C GLY A 365 -9.58 18.77 26.04
N GLN A 366 -9.64 17.45 25.86
CA GLN A 366 -8.55 16.51 26.11
C GLN A 366 -7.68 16.30 24.86
N LEU A 367 -7.10 17.39 24.36
CA LEU A 367 -6.45 17.45 23.05
C LEU A 367 -5.30 16.45 22.87
N LYS A 368 -4.50 16.19 23.92
CA LYS A 368 -3.38 15.23 23.84
C LYS A 368 -3.86 13.79 23.67
N VAL A 369 -4.95 13.42 24.32
CA VAL A 369 -5.55 12.07 24.24
C VAL A 369 -6.23 11.91 22.88
N ALA A 370 -6.98 12.93 22.45
CA ALA A 370 -7.58 12.97 21.13
C ALA A 370 -6.57 12.72 20.00
N LEU A 371 -5.36 13.29 20.11
CA LEU A 371 -4.33 13.11 19.09
C LEU A 371 -3.89 11.65 18.94
N LEU A 372 -3.81 10.89 20.03
CA LEU A 372 -3.45 9.47 19.97
C LEU A 372 -4.50 8.67 19.19
N HIS A 373 -5.78 8.93 19.47
CA HIS A 373 -6.90 8.31 18.76
C HIS A 373 -6.95 8.71 17.28
N PHE A 374 -6.73 9.99 16.94
CA PHE A 374 -6.67 10.40 15.53
C PHE A 374 -5.47 9.81 14.79
N GLU A 375 -4.31 9.67 15.45
CA GLU A 375 -3.15 9.00 14.88
C GLU A 375 -3.48 7.53 14.54
N GLN A 376 -4.07 6.81 15.49
CA GLN A 376 -4.48 5.43 15.32
C GLN A 376 -5.55 5.28 14.22
N ALA A 377 -6.56 6.16 14.20
CA ALA A 377 -7.58 6.20 13.17
C ALA A 377 -6.95 6.41 11.77
N ALA A 378 -5.98 7.31 11.64
CA ALA A 378 -5.28 7.58 10.40
C ALA A 378 -4.43 6.38 9.92
N ASP A 379 -3.82 5.64 10.85
CA ASP A 379 -3.05 4.43 10.54
C ASP A 379 -3.97 3.28 10.07
N LEU A 380 -5.10 3.06 10.75
CA LEU A 380 -6.05 1.98 10.44
C LEU A 380 -6.89 2.25 9.18
N ALA A 381 -7.18 3.52 8.88
CA ALA A 381 -7.97 3.94 7.72
C ALA A 381 -7.20 3.87 6.39
N LEU A 382 -5.86 3.96 6.43
CA LEU A 382 -5.03 4.11 5.25
C LEU A 382 -5.15 2.88 4.32
N TYR A 383 -5.38 3.11 3.02
CA TYR A 383 -5.67 2.07 2.01
C TYR A 383 -6.93 1.25 2.31
N ARG A 384 -7.93 1.84 3.00
CA ARG A 384 -9.17 1.14 3.38
C ARG A 384 -10.43 1.98 3.21
N SER A 385 -10.53 3.15 3.85
CA SER A 385 -11.83 3.81 4.09
C SER A 385 -12.22 4.86 3.04
N GLY A 386 -11.67 4.80 1.83
CA GLY A 386 -12.04 5.69 0.72
C GLY A 386 -11.94 7.17 1.10
N GLN A 387 -13.05 7.90 0.93
CA GLN A 387 -13.14 9.33 1.24
C GLN A 387 -12.94 9.66 2.72
N ASN A 388 -13.33 8.77 3.65
CA ASN A 388 -13.21 9.01 5.10
C ASN A 388 -11.74 9.21 5.53
N GLN A 389 -10.79 8.60 4.82
CA GLN A 389 -9.35 8.79 5.04
C GLN A 389 -8.97 10.28 5.00
N LYS A 390 -9.57 11.04 4.07
CA LYS A 390 -9.27 12.47 3.90
C LYS A 390 -9.69 13.26 5.13
N ASP A 391 -10.87 12.98 5.66
CA ASP A 391 -11.41 13.71 6.81
C ASP A 391 -10.71 13.35 8.12
N ILE A 392 -10.34 12.08 8.30
CA ILE A 392 -9.49 11.62 9.41
C ILE A 392 -8.13 12.31 9.37
N LEU A 393 -7.43 12.27 8.22
CA LEU A 393 -6.13 12.91 8.05
C LEU A 393 -6.21 14.41 8.32
N ARG A 394 -7.28 15.06 7.85
CA ARG A 394 -7.56 16.49 8.08
C ARG A 394 -7.65 16.84 9.56
N GLU A 395 -8.44 16.09 10.33
CA GLU A 395 -8.61 16.33 11.76
C GLU A 395 -7.32 16.04 12.54
N ALA A 396 -6.63 14.94 12.21
CA ALA A 396 -5.34 14.57 12.79
C ALA A 396 -4.26 15.63 12.54
N LEU A 397 -4.17 16.14 11.30
CA LEU A 397 -3.19 17.17 10.90
C LEU A 397 -3.38 18.48 11.66
N LEU A 398 -4.62 18.96 11.74
CA LEU A 398 -4.95 20.19 12.45
C LEU A 398 -4.55 20.10 13.92
N LEU A 399 -4.89 18.98 14.57
CA LEU A 399 -4.56 18.80 15.98
C LEU A 399 -3.05 18.60 16.21
N ALA A 400 -2.36 17.87 15.32
CA ALA A 400 -0.91 17.71 15.38
C ALA A 400 -0.18 19.05 15.23
N ALA A 401 -0.62 19.90 14.30
CA ALA A 401 -0.08 21.25 14.11
C ALA A 401 -0.33 22.13 15.33
N TYR A 402 -1.57 22.15 15.85
CA TYR A 402 -1.95 22.94 17.01
C TYR A 402 -1.14 22.57 18.27
N LEU A 403 -0.89 21.28 18.48
CA LEU A 403 -0.09 20.77 19.60
C LEU A 403 1.43 20.83 19.35
N GLY A 404 1.89 21.36 18.21
CA GLY A 404 3.31 21.46 17.87
C GLY A 404 4.00 20.10 17.64
N LYS A 405 3.26 19.04 17.31
CA LYS A 405 3.77 17.68 17.10
C LYS A 405 4.32 17.51 15.69
N ARG A 406 5.43 18.21 15.40
CA ARG A 406 6.05 18.29 14.07
C ARG A 406 6.35 16.93 13.40
N PRO A 407 6.91 15.90 14.09
CA PRO A 407 7.16 14.61 13.45
C PRO A 407 5.89 13.90 12.97
N LEU A 408 4.83 13.92 13.79
CA LEU A 408 3.54 13.33 13.44
C LEU A 408 2.88 14.12 12.31
N TYR A 409 2.87 15.45 12.42
CA TYR A 409 2.36 16.33 11.38
C TYR A 409 3.00 16.04 10.02
N LYS A 410 4.33 15.92 9.97
CA LYS A 410 5.08 15.56 8.75
C LYS A 410 4.59 14.23 8.18
N ARG A 411 4.49 13.17 9.00
CA ARG A 411 4.02 11.84 8.56
C ARG A 411 2.60 11.89 7.99
N LEU A 412 1.67 12.56 8.67
CA LEU A 412 0.29 12.71 8.23
C LEU A 412 0.20 13.54 6.94
N LYS A 413 1.05 14.55 6.78
CA LYS A 413 1.11 15.38 5.58
C LYS A 413 1.50 14.56 4.37
N HIS A 414 2.49 13.67 4.49
CA HIS A 414 2.87 12.82 3.37
C HIS A 414 1.71 11.95 2.88
N ARG A 415 0.97 11.34 3.82
CA ARG A 415 -0.25 10.56 3.48
C ARG A 415 -1.34 11.43 2.87
N ALA A 416 -1.57 12.62 3.41
CA ALA A 416 -2.57 13.55 2.91
C ALA A 416 -2.30 13.95 1.46
N LEU A 417 -1.05 14.23 1.10
CA LEU A 417 -0.65 14.58 -0.26
C LEU A 417 -0.85 13.40 -1.22
N VAL A 418 -0.45 12.16 -0.86
CA VAL A 418 -0.78 10.97 -1.65
C VAL A 418 -2.29 10.84 -1.83
N MET A 419 -3.06 11.09 -0.77
CA MET A 419 -4.53 11.06 -0.77
C MET A 419 -5.19 12.29 -1.43
N GLY A 420 -4.40 13.18 -2.06
CA GLY A 420 -4.91 14.34 -2.81
C GLY A 420 -5.60 15.37 -1.91
N VAL A 421 -5.26 15.39 -0.62
CA VAL A 421 -5.67 16.42 0.31
C VAL A 421 -4.61 17.50 0.27
N SER A 422 -5.02 18.73 -0.01
CA SER A 422 -4.20 19.92 0.21
C SER A 422 -4.94 20.91 1.10
N TYR A 423 -4.19 21.55 2.00
CA TYR A 423 -4.70 22.52 2.97
C TYR A 423 -4.39 23.97 2.60
N LEU A 424 -3.31 24.19 1.85
CA LEU A 424 -2.78 25.50 1.50
C LEU A 424 -2.34 25.47 0.03
N PRO A 425 -2.35 26.61 -0.69
CA PRO A 425 -1.66 26.72 -1.97
C PRO A 425 -0.16 26.40 -1.80
N GLY A 426 0.41 25.59 -2.71
CA GLY A 426 1.83 25.20 -2.66
C GLY A 426 2.19 24.30 -1.47
N TRP A 427 1.22 23.60 -0.87
CA TRP A 427 1.47 22.76 0.31
C TRP A 427 2.44 21.61 0.01
N GLU A 428 2.52 21.19 -1.25
CA GLU A 428 3.44 20.22 -1.81
C GLU A 428 4.91 20.71 -1.90
N GLU A 429 5.16 22.02 -1.87
CA GLU A 429 6.49 22.59 -2.14
C GLU A 429 7.46 22.51 -0.95
N SER A 430 6.93 22.34 0.27
CA SER A 430 7.74 22.26 1.49
C SER A 430 7.20 21.19 2.43
N VAL A 431 8.01 20.73 3.39
CA VAL A 431 7.57 19.71 4.36
C VAL A 431 7.64 20.26 5.77
N ALA A 432 6.47 20.62 6.32
CA ALA A 432 6.31 21.06 7.71
C ALA A 432 7.20 22.26 8.05
N SER A 433 7.08 23.35 7.27
CA SER A 433 7.74 24.62 7.60
C SER A 433 7.10 25.27 8.84
N ASP A 434 7.85 26.13 9.54
CA ASP A 434 7.30 26.80 10.74
C ASP A 434 6.15 27.75 10.37
N ASN A 435 6.23 28.40 9.21
CA ASN A 435 5.17 29.25 8.68
C ASN A 435 3.88 28.44 8.41
N GLU A 436 4.02 27.29 7.75
CA GLU A 436 2.91 26.37 7.47
C GLU A 436 2.22 25.88 8.77
N LEU A 437 3.01 25.45 9.75
CA LEU A 437 2.49 25.03 11.05
C LEU A 437 1.72 26.16 11.74
N ASN A 438 2.24 27.39 11.69
CA ASN A 438 1.57 28.57 12.26
C ASN A 438 0.24 28.88 11.55
N LEU A 439 0.21 28.84 10.22
CA LEU A 439 -1.02 29.07 9.43
C LEU A 439 -2.11 28.04 9.76
N ILE A 440 -1.75 26.76 9.83
CA ILE A 440 -2.70 25.69 10.14
C ILE A 440 -3.15 25.77 11.61
N ARG A 441 -2.23 26.08 12.52
CA ARG A 441 -2.54 26.30 13.93
C ARG A 441 -3.55 27.43 14.14
N ASN A 442 -3.41 28.54 13.41
CA ASN A 442 -4.34 29.67 13.50
C ASN A 442 -5.75 29.32 13.03
N ASN A 443 -5.89 28.30 12.17
CA ASN A 443 -7.18 27.80 11.71
C ASN A 443 -7.79 26.71 12.62
N PHE A 444 -7.09 26.31 13.69
CA PHE A 444 -7.58 25.25 14.59
C PHE A 444 -8.93 25.61 15.21
N THR A 445 -9.08 26.85 15.70
CA THR A 445 -10.29 27.33 16.39
C THR A 445 -11.52 27.41 15.49
N LEU A 446 -11.34 27.47 14.17
CA LEU A 446 -12.42 27.40 13.19
C LEU A 446 -13.06 26.00 13.15
N LYS A 447 -12.27 24.94 13.41
CA LYS A 447 -12.75 23.55 13.36
C LYS A 447 -12.98 22.95 14.75
N PHE A 448 -12.20 23.34 15.75
CA PHE A 448 -12.24 22.79 17.10
C PHE A 448 -12.07 23.87 18.16
N PRO A 449 -12.91 23.91 19.21
CA PRO A 449 -12.76 24.86 20.31
C PRO A 449 -11.56 24.52 21.21
N GLU A 450 -10.81 25.51 21.70
CA GLU A 450 -9.63 25.26 22.55
C GLU A 450 -9.99 24.66 23.92
N ARG A 451 -11.16 25.00 24.46
CA ARG A 451 -11.63 24.57 25.79
C ARG A 451 -12.64 23.42 25.74
N GLY A 452 -12.81 22.76 24.60
CA GLY A 452 -13.91 21.83 24.38
C GLY A 452 -15.22 22.53 24.03
N ARG A 453 -16.24 21.74 23.68
CA ARG A 453 -17.57 22.19 23.25
C ARG A 453 -18.70 21.59 24.08
N PHE A 454 -18.42 20.60 24.93
CA PHE A 454 -19.42 20.12 25.88
C PHE A 454 -19.70 21.23 26.91
N VAL A 455 -20.99 21.42 27.20
CA VAL A 455 -21.50 22.45 28.13
C VAL A 455 -21.47 21.93 29.58
N ASP A 456 -21.24 20.64 29.75
CA ASP A 456 -21.17 19.99 31.06
C ASP A 456 -20.02 20.60 31.88
N PRO A 457 -20.27 20.94 33.16
CA PRO A 457 -19.23 21.46 34.02
C PRO A 457 -18.10 20.43 34.08
N MET A 458 -16.88 20.89 33.79
CA MET A 458 -15.67 20.09 34.04
C MET A 458 -15.81 19.51 35.45
N PRO A 459 -15.68 18.18 35.65
CA PRO A 459 -15.61 17.66 37.00
C PRO A 459 -14.44 18.39 37.65
N GLU A 460 -14.75 19.27 38.61
CA GLU A 460 -13.72 19.73 39.52
C GLU A 460 -13.11 18.45 40.09
N PHE A 461 -11.78 18.34 40.01
CA PHE A 461 -11.05 17.43 40.87
C PHE A 461 -11.31 17.88 42.31
N SER A 462 -12.49 17.56 42.82
CA SER A 462 -12.82 17.67 44.23
C SER A 462 -12.00 16.60 44.91
N ALA A 463 -10.95 17.07 45.57
CA ALA A 463 -10.20 16.33 46.55
C ALA A 463 -11.16 15.54 47.44
N LEU A 464 -11.19 14.23 47.25
CA LEU A 464 -11.60 13.29 48.28
C LEU A 464 -10.51 12.22 48.36
N HIS A 465 -9.95 12.20 49.57
CA HIS A 465 -8.88 11.36 50.07
C HIS A 465 -9.11 9.86 49.93
#